data_AF-A0A1F8GRU9-F1
#
_entry.id   AF-A0A1F8GRU9-F1
#
_cell.length_a   1.000
_cell.length_b   1.000
_cell.length_c   1.000
_cell.angle_alpha   90.00
_cell.angle_beta   90.00
_cell.angle_gamma   90.00
#
_symmetry.space_group_name_H-M   'P 1'
#
loop_
_entity.id
_entity.type
_entity.pdbx_description
1 polymer ?
#
loop_
_entity_poly.entity_id
_entity_poly.type
_entity_poly.pdbx_seq_one_letter_code
_entity_poly.pdbx_strand_id
1 'polypeptide(L)'
;MKTLWIITVLVLIGVGAYFFTRNSTTQIIQTFTPGISATPVPTPTPTASLIYGNGTVIIGITNTSVASDAISDVAITIDKMELHSDAQGWIEIANNPKTYRLPALKSSGQLELAGRATASADIYNQVRLTISKVVVKNKSGASKTAMVPTASFAMATTIPVNGKQFSALKIDILQDASLHTITNGGYLFAPVVTIEARSNATAYDSENNGITVEGGVISSNTKAGMDIDGSVKENFQIDSRAVIKLEGGTLKIEATPTPGN
;
A
#
# COMPACT_ATOMS: atom_id res chain seq x y z
N MET A 1 32.81 32.40 51.28
CA MET A 1 33.82 31.85 50.35
C MET A 1 33.09 31.54 49.04
N LYS A 2 33.38 32.33 48.01
CA LYS A 2 32.82 32.24 46.65
C LYS A 2 33.93 31.73 45.74
N THR A 3 33.66 30.78 44.86
CA THR A 3 34.59 30.43 43.79
C THR A 3 33.83 30.42 42.46
N LEU A 4 33.89 31.57 41.79
CA LEU A 4 33.68 31.75 40.35
C LEU A 4 34.94 31.22 39.66
N TRP A 5 34.80 30.40 38.61
CA TRP A 5 35.91 30.11 37.70
C TRP A 5 35.70 30.88 36.40
N ILE A 6 36.63 31.81 36.16
CA ILE A 6 36.82 32.58 34.94
C ILE A 6 37.64 31.69 33.98
N ILE A 7 37.13 31.47 32.77
CA ILE A 7 37.88 30.83 31.69
C ILE A 7 38.61 31.93 30.92
N THR A 8 39.94 31.89 30.99
CA THR A 8 40.85 32.78 30.26
C THR A 8 41.05 32.26 28.84
N VAL A 9 40.76 33.10 27.85
CA VAL A 9 41.04 32.89 26.43
C VAL A 9 42.51 33.22 26.16
N LEU A 10 43.24 32.30 25.52
CA LEU A 10 44.56 32.55 24.94
C LEU A 10 44.51 32.21 23.45
N VAL A 11 44.57 33.26 22.63
CA VAL A 11 44.66 33.20 21.17
C VAL A 11 46.12 32.96 20.79
N LEU A 12 46.38 31.91 20.01
CA LEU A 12 47.62 31.73 19.28
C LEU A 12 47.29 31.46 17.81
N ILE A 13 47.64 32.44 16.97
CA ILE A 13 47.59 32.40 15.51
C ILE A 13 48.84 31.66 15.04
N GLY A 14 48.65 30.58 14.29
CA GLY A 14 49.71 29.85 13.61
C GLY A 14 49.22 29.37 12.25
N VAL A 15 49.57 30.14 11.22
CA VAL A 15 49.30 29.88 9.81
C VAL A 15 50.10 28.65 9.36
N GLY A 16 49.42 27.69 8.73
CA GLY A 16 50.03 26.52 8.12
C GLY A 16 49.11 25.91 7.07
N ALA A 17 49.29 26.33 5.82
CA ALA A 17 48.64 25.76 4.65
C ALA A 17 49.17 24.35 4.37
N TYR A 18 48.27 23.36 4.24
CA TYR A 18 48.59 22.15 3.47
C TYR A 18 47.32 21.54 2.83
N PHE A 19 47.23 21.77 1.52
CA PHE A 19 46.64 20.99 0.44
C PHE A 19 45.49 20.02 0.74
N PHE A 20 44.29 20.45 0.36
CA PHE A 20 43.13 19.60 0.10
C PHE A 20 43.20 19.08 -1.34
N THR A 21 43.46 17.80 -1.53
CA THR A 21 43.38 17.12 -2.83
C THR A 21 41.90 16.93 -3.18
N ARG A 22 41.37 17.72 -4.11
CA ARG A 22 40.11 17.40 -4.79
C ARG A 22 40.42 16.84 -6.18
N ASN A 23 39.94 15.63 -6.42
CA ASN A 23 40.04 14.95 -7.71
C ASN A 23 39.49 15.86 -8.82
N SER A 24 40.36 16.18 -9.76
CA SER A 24 40.03 16.93 -10.98
C SER A 24 39.47 15.94 -12.00
N THR A 25 38.15 15.98 -12.23
CA THR A 25 37.58 15.33 -13.41
C THR A 25 37.78 16.29 -14.59
N THR A 26 38.72 15.92 -15.46
CA THR A 26 39.02 16.55 -16.74
C THR A 26 37.75 16.74 -17.57
N GLN A 27 37.32 17.98 -17.78
CA GLN A 27 36.38 18.30 -18.85
C GLN A 27 37.16 18.65 -20.11
N ILE A 28 37.00 17.82 -21.13
CA ILE A 28 37.43 18.10 -22.51
C ILE A 28 36.54 19.20 -23.08
N ILE A 29 37.12 20.38 -23.35
CA ILE A 29 36.44 21.47 -24.07
C ILE A 29 36.51 21.15 -25.56
N GLN A 30 35.41 20.67 -26.14
CA GLN A 30 35.21 20.70 -27.60
C GLN A 30 34.71 22.09 -27.99
N THR A 31 35.49 22.81 -28.80
CA THR A 31 35.04 24.03 -29.48
C THR A 31 34.06 23.66 -30.60
N PHE A 32 32.79 24.03 -30.44
CA PHE A 32 31.78 23.92 -31.50
C PHE A 32 31.53 25.28 -32.16
N THR A 33 31.58 25.29 -33.49
CA THR A 33 31.23 26.41 -34.38
C THR A 33 29.72 26.70 -34.29
N PRO A 34 29.26 27.97 -34.29
CA PRO A 34 27.84 28.27 -34.15
C PRO A 34 27.13 28.09 -35.49
N GLY A 35 26.18 27.15 -35.54
CA GLY A 35 25.27 27.01 -36.66
C GLY A 35 24.19 25.99 -36.37
N ILE A 36 22.94 26.47 -36.46
CA ILE A 36 21.64 25.78 -36.52
C ILE A 36 20.87 25.52 -35.21
N SER A 37 19.61 25.94 -35.28
CA SER A 37 18.55 26.00 -34.27
C SER A 37 18.31 24.65 -33.58
N ALA A 38 18.61 24.58 -32.28
CA ALA A 38 18.32 23.40 -31.45
C ALA A 38 16.88 23.45 -30.92
N THR A 39 16.04 22.52 -31.37
CA THR A 39 14.86 22.09 -30.62
C THR A 39 15.27 21.65 -29.22
N PRO A 40 14.53 22.01 -28.15
CA PRO A 40 14.91 21.66 -26.79
C PRO A 40 14.90 20.13 -26.62
N VAL A 41 16.08 19.58 -26.34
CA VAL A 41 16.23 18.18 -25.93
C VAL A 41 15.63 18.06 -24.52
N PRO A 42 14.67 17.14 -24.26
CA PRO A 42 14.14 16.98 -22.92
C PRO A 42 15.25 16.53 -21.97
N THR A 43 15.46 17.29 -20.89
CA THR A 43 16.32 16.90 -19.77
C THR A 43 15.90 15.51 -19.29
N PRO A 44 16.80 14.51 -19.22
CA PRO A 44 16.44 13.21 -18.66
C PRO A 44 16.07 13.42 -17.20
N THR A 45 14.82 13.11 -16.85
CA THR A 45 14.40 12.99 -15.45
C THR A 45 15.28 11.93 -14.79
N PRO A 46 15.96 12.22 -13.67
CA PRO A 46 16.75 11.21 -12.98
C PRO A 46 15.83 10.09 -12.49
N THR A 47 15.93 8.91 -13.11
CA THR A 47 15.33 7.68 -12.58
C THR A 47 16.11 7.29 -11.33
N ALA A 48 15.51 7.43 -10.16
CA ALA A 48 16.14 7.02 -8.91
C ALA A 48 16.57 5.54 -8.98
N SER A 49 17.86 5.27 -8.78
CA SER A 49 18.41 3.92 -8.78
C SER A 49 18.20 3.25 -7.42
N LEU A 50 18.00 1.93 -7.40
CA LEU A 50 17.85 1.17 -6.15
C LEU A 50 19.12 1.21 -5.31
N ILE A 51 18.96 1.31 -3.98
CA ILE A 51 20.06 1.10 -3.04
C ILE A 51 20.10 -0.39 -2.69
N TYR A 52 21.22 -1.06 -2.98
CA TYR A 52 21.38 -2.50 -2.71
C TYR A 52 21.40 -2.84 -1.22
N GLY A 53 21.02 -4.09 -0.89
CA GLY A 53 20.96 -4.63 0.46
C GLY A 53 19.55 -5.07 0.82
N ASN A 54 19.22 -5.11 2.11
CA ASN A 54 17.88 -5.42 2.59
C ASN A 54 17.19 -4.17 3.12
N GLY A 55 15.93 -3.97 2.73
CA GLY A 55 15.03 -2.96 3.30
C GLY A 55 14.00 -3.61 4.23
N THR A 56 13.13 -2.77 4.80
CA THR A 56 12.00 -3.21 5.62
C THR A 56 10.70 -2.85 4.94
N VAL A 57 9.84 -3.84 4.71
CA VAL A 57 8.48 -3.63 4.21
C VAL A 57 7.51 -3.67 5.37
N ILE A 58 6.60 -2.70 5.40
CA ILE A 58 5.52 -2.62 6.37
C ILE A 58 4.19 -2.51 5.63
N ILE A 59 3.22 -3.35 6.00
CA ILE A 59 1.87 -3.31 5.46
C ILE A 59 0.92 -2.90 6.58
N GLY A 60 0.05 -1.94 6.29
CA GLY A 60 -1.08 -1.57 7.14
C GLY A 60 -2.41 -1.72 6.41
N ILE A 61 -3.44 -2.12 7.15
CA ILE A 61 -4.83 -2.19 6.68
C ILE A 61 -5.64 -1.04 7.28
N THR A 62 -6.47 -0.41 6.46
CA THR A 62 -7.47 0.57 6.88
C THR A 62 -8.78 0.33 6.14
N ASN A 63 -9.82 1.06 6.56
CA ASN A 63 -11.08 1.17 5.84
C ASN A 63 -11.55 2.63 5.87
N THR A 64 -11.74 3.25 4.72
CA THR A 64 -12.27 4.61 4.62
C THR A 64 -13.75 4.67 4.23
N SER A 65 -14.38 3.55 3.92
CA SER A 65 -15.80 3.51 3.55
C SER A 65 -16.67 2.74 4.55
N VAL A 66 -17.98 2.79 4.37
CA VAL A 66 -18.95 2.16 5.29
C VAL A 66 -19.98 1.42 4.46
N ALA A 67 -20.32 0.18 4.85
CA ALA A 67 -21.43 -0.53 4.22
C ALA A 67 -22.78 0.22 4.41
N SER A 68 -23.83 -0.31 3.80
CA SER A 68 -25.19 0.19 3.98
C SER A 68 -25.62 0.26 5.44
N ASP A 69 -26.55 1.14 5.75
CA ASP A 69 -27.11 1.32 7.09
C ASP A 69 -27.77 0.08 7.69
N ALA A 70 -28.00 -0.99 6.91
CA ALA A 70 -28.51 -2.25 7.44
C ALA A 70 -27.44 -3.10 8.13
N ILE A 71 -26.16 -2.81 7.89
CA ILE A 71 -25.01 -3.57 8.37
C ILE A 71 -24.39 -2.87 9.57
N SER A 72 -24.10 -3.65 10.62
CA SER A 72 -23.47 -3.17 11.85
C SER A 72 -22.00 -3.55 11.95
N ASP A 73 -21.59 -4.66 11.32
CA ASP A 73 -20.21 -5.13 11.34
C ASP A 73 -19.87 -5.92 10.08
N VAL A 74 -18.64 -5.77 9.61
CA VAL A 74 -18.02 -6.62 8.59
C VAL A 74 -16.63 -6.97 9.10
N ALA A 75 -16.43 -8.26 9.39
CA ALA A 75 -15.17 -8.80 9.91
C ALA A 75 -14.53 -9.69 8.84
N ILE A 76 -13.35 -9.31 8.38
CA ILE A 76 -12.56 -10.01 7.37
C ILE A 76 -11.36 -10.66 8.04
N THR A 77 -11.15 -11.96 7.83
CA THR A 77 -9.96 -12.70 8.25
C THR A 77 -9.00 -12.83 7.08
N ILE A 78 -7.80 -12.26 7.23
CA ILE A 78 -6.68 -12.39 6.29
C ILE A 78 -5.67 -13.34 6.92
N ASP A 79 -5.39 -14.45 6.25
CA ASP A 79 -4.47 -15.49 6.71
C ASP A 79 -3.03 -15.17 6.36
N LYS A 80 -2.83 -14.58 5.17
CA LYS A 80 -1.53 -14.39 4.57
C LYS A 80 -1.46 -13.11 3.75
N MET A 81 -0.30 -12.46 3.79
CA MET A 81 0.06 -11.34 2.92
C MET A 81 1.45 -11.57 2.32
N GLU A 82 1.53 -11.40 1.02
CA GLU A 82 2.74 -11.69 0.24
C GLU A 82 3.01 -10.60 -0.79
N LEU A 83 4.28 -10.42 -1.13
CA LEU A 83 4.72 -9.56 -2.23
C LEU A 83 5.47 -10.36 -3.28
N HIS A 84 5.31 -9.99 -4.54
CA HIS A 84 6.02 -10.62 -5.66
C HIS A 84 7.02 -9.66 -6.29
N SER A 85 8.18 -10.17 -6.66
CA SER A 85 9.12 -9.52 -7.60
C SER A 85 9.63 -10.57 -8.58
N ASP A 86 10.11 -10.17 -9.76
CA ASP A 86 10.59 -11.11 -10.76
C ASP A 86 11.88 -11.82 -10.31
N ALA A 87 12.70 -11.19 -9.46
CA ALA A 87 13.94 -11.77 -8.97
C ALA A 87 13.76 -12.67 -7.74
N GLN A 88 12.82 -12.35 -6.84
CA GLN A 88 12.62 -13.10 -5.59
C GLN A 88 11.41 -14.04 -5.63
N GLY A 89 10.52 -13.90 -6.61
CA GLY A 89 9.21 -14.52 -6.58
C GLY A 89 8.35 -13.97 -5.43
N TRP A 90 7.45 -14.82 -4.92
CA TRP A 90 6.60 -14.49 -3.77
C TRP A 90 7.37 -14.59 -2.46
N ILE A 91 7.46 -13.47 -1.74
CA ILE A 91 7.92 -13.41 -0.36
C ILE A 91 6.74 -13.18 0.58
N GLU A 92 6.87 -13.69 1.79
CA GLU A 92 5.85 -13.58 2.82
C GLU A 92 6.11 -12.37 3.72
N ILE A 93 5.07 -11.56 3.96
CA ILE A 93 5.13 -10.41 4.87
C ILE A 93 4.38 -10.68 6.18
N ALA A 94 3.32 -11.48 6.10
CA ALA A 94 2.56 -11.95 7.25
C ALA A 94 1.91 -13.31 6.95
N ASN A 95 1.85 -14.19 7.95
CA ASN A 95 1.29 -15.55 7.85
C ASN A 95 0.44 -15.96 9.05
N ASN A 96 0.14 -15.02 9.94
CA ASN A 96 -0.67 -15.25 11.12
C ASN A 96 -2.08 -14.73 10.83
N PRO A 97 -3.10 -15.61 10.80
CA PRO A 97 -4.47 -15.20 10.56
C PRO A 97 -4.91 -14.10 11.52
N LYS A 98 -5.41 -13.01 10.93
CA LYS A 98 -5.87 -11.85 11.68
C LYS A 98 -7.20 -11.35 11.13
N THR A 99 -8.10 -11.02 12.05
CA THR A 99 -9.44 -10.51 11.71
C THR A 99 -9.49 -9.00 11.89
N TYR A 100 -9.83 -8.30 10.81
CA TYR A 100 -10.03 -6.86 10.77
C TYR A 100 -11.52 -6.54 10.73
N ARG A 101 -11.96 -5.66 11.62
CA ARG A 101 -13.35 -5.19 11.66
C ARG A 101 -13.41 -3.85 10.94
N LEU A 102 -13.95 -3.84 9.72
CA LEU A 102 -13.88 -2.68 8.83
C LEU A 102 -14.54 -1.43 9.44
N PRO A 103 -15.72 -1.50 10.09
CA PRO A 103 -16.30 -0.31 10.73
C PRO A 103 -15.45 0.22 11.91
N ALA A 104 -14.76 -0.66 12.63
CA ALA A 104 -13.87 -0.25 13.72
C ALA A 104 -12.62 0.46 13.18
N LEU A 105 -12.03 -0.04 12.10
CA LEU A 105 -10.93 0.62 11.38
C LEU A 105 -11.34 2.01 10.87
N LYS A 106 -12.55 2.12 10.32
CA LYS A 106 -13.09 3.42 9.87
C LYS A 106 -13.26 4.39 11.03
N SER A 107 -13.79 3.91 12.14
CA SER A 107 -14.06 4.75 13.31
C SER A 107 -12.80 5.19 14.04
N SER A 108 -11.77 4.34 14.06
CA SER A 108 -10.46 4.70 14.63
C SER A 108 -9.69 5.66 13.71
N GLY A 109 -9.90 5.57 12.40
CA GLY A 109 -9.12 6.32 11.41
C GLY A 109 -7.64 5.89 11.35
N GLN A 110 -7.29 4.83 12.07
CA GLN A 110 -5.92 4.34 12.20
C GLN A 110 -5.58 3.40 11.04
N LEU A 111 -4.31 3.43 10.63
CA LEU A 111 -3.74 2.40 9.80
C LEU A 111 -3.28 1.26 10.72
N GLU A 112 -3.98 0.13 10.72
CA GLU A 112 -3.66 -0.97 11.62
C GLU A 112 -2.53 -1.82 11.04
N LEU A 113 -1.50 -2.13 11.84
CA LEU A 113 -0.39 -2.97 11.40
C LEU A 113 -0.89 -4.36 10.98
N ALA A 114 -0.52 -4.72 9.76
CA ALA A 114 -0.85 -6.01 9.16
C ALA A 114 0.35 -6.97 9.16
N GLY A 115 1.53 -6.43 8.86
CA GLY A 115 2.76 -7.22 8.77
C GLY A 115 3.99 -6.35 8.61
N ARG A 116 5.14 -6.94 8.92
CA ARG A 116 6.47 -6.31 8.79
C ARG A 116 7.49 -7.40 8.46
N ALA A 117 8.29 -7.18 7.42
CA ALA A 117 9.30 -8.15 6.99
C ALA A 117 10.53 -7.47 6.40
N THR A 118 11.66 -8.16 6.48
CA THR A 118 12.89 -7.78 5.78
C THR A 118 12.83 -8.33 4.35
N ALA A 119 13.13 -7.50 3.37
CA ALA A 119 13.08 -7.85 1.95
C ALA A 119 14.36 -7.41 1.24
N SER A 120 14.82 -8.19 0.28
CA SER A 120 15.91 -7.81 -0.63
C SER A 120 15.52 -6.54 -1.39
N ALA A 121 16.51 -5.68 -1.66
CA ALA A 121 16.28 -4.50 -2.48
C ALA A 121 15.88 -4.90 -3.90
N ASP A 122 14.66 -4.55 -4.30
CA ASP A 122 14.05 -4.85 -5.59
C ASP A 122 12.80 -3.98 -5.80
N ILE A 123 12.15 -4.11 -6.95
CA ILE A 123 10.82 -3.58 -7.23
C ILE A 123 9.81 -4.71 -7.16
N TYR A 124 9.01 -4.71 -6.10
CA TYR A 124 7.90 -5.67 -5.98
C TYR A 124 6.71 -5.16 -6.80
N ASN A 125 6.23 -6.01 -7.71
CA ASN A 125 5.25 -5.68 -8.74
C ASN A 125 3.83 -6.19 -8.43
N GLN A 126 3.67 -7.03 -7.41
CA GLN A 126 2.36 -7.50 -6.97
C GLN A 126 2.27 -7.65 -5.45
N VAL A 127 1.05 -7.59 -4.96
CA VAL A 127 0.68 -7.93 -3.58
C VAL A 127 -0.49 -8.90 -3.59
N ARG A 128 -0.44 -9.90 -2.71
CA ARG A 128 -1.49 -10.91 -2.54
C ARG A 128 -1.96 -10.96 -1.11
N LEU A 129 -3.28 -10.95 -0.94
CA LEU A 129 -3.99 -11.17 0.31
C LEU A 129 -4.73 -12.51 0.22
N THR A 130 -4.56 -13.37 1.21
CA THR A 130 -5.34 -14.60 1.34
C THR A 130 -6.44 -14.39 2.37
N ILE A 131 -7.68 -14.29 1.90
CA ILE A 131 -8.88 -14.04 2.70
C ILE A 131 -9.58 -15.38 2.94
N SER A 132 -9.65 -15.82 4.19
CA SER A 132 -10.22 -17.11 4.55
C SER A 132 -11.68 -17.03 4.98
N LYS A 133 -12.10 -15.88 5.53
CA LYS A 133 -13.44 -15.74 6.09
C LYS A 133 -13.88 -14.28 6.08
N VAL A 134 -15.15 -14.07 5.76
CA VAL A 134 -15.83 -12.78 5.95
C VAL A 134 -17.15 -13.02 6.68
N VAL A 135 -17.33 -12.35 7.82
CA VAL A 135 -18.56 -12.41 8.61
C VAL A 135 -19.24 -11.05 8.58
N VAL A 136 -20.52 -11.05 8.24
CA VAL A 136 -21.36 -9.86 8.15
C VAL A 136 -22.41 -9.93 9.25
N LYS A 137 -22.50 -8.87 10.07
CA LYS A 137 -23.52 -8.74 11.11
C LYS A 137 -24.47 -7.61 10.75
N ASN A 138 -25.76 -7.91 10.66
CA ASN A 138 -26.78 -6.87 10.45
C ASN A 138 -27.14 -6.14 11.76
N LYS A 139 -27.87 -5.02 11.68
CA LYS A 139 -28.32 -4.28 12.87
C LYS A 139 -29.31 -5.05 13.75
N SER A 140 -29.96 -6.11 13.25
CA SER A 140 -30.78 -6.99 14.08
C SER A 140 -29.96 -7.98 14.92
N GLY A 141 -28.63 -7.98 14.78
CA GLY A 141 -27.72 -8.83 15.53
C GLY A 141 -27.41 -10.19 14.88
N ALA A 142 -28.03 -10.51 13.75
CA ALA A 142 -27.79 -11.77 13.04
C ALA A 142 -26.46 -11.71 12.27
N SER A 143 -25.66 -12.77 12.41
CA SER A 143 -24.39 -12.94 11.72
C SER A 143 -24.51 -13.98 10.61
N LYS A 144 -23.97 -13.68 9.42
CA LYS A 144 -23.84 -14.62 8.31
C LYS A 144 -22.41 -14.57 7.76
N THR A 145 -21.89 -15.73 7.37
CA THR A 145 -20.66 -15.78 6.58
C THR A 145 -20.98 -15.35 5.15
N ALA A 146 -20.25 -14.36 4.63
CA ALA A 146 -20.36 -13.97 3.24
C ALA A 146 -19.61 -14.95 2.34
N MET A 147 -20.12 -15.16 1.13
CA MET A 147 -19.39 -15.84 0.07
C MET A 147 -18.26 -14.93 -0.40
N VAL A 148 -17.07 -15.48 -0.62
CA VAL A 148 -15.96 -14.78 -1.26
C VAL A 148 -15.66 -15.55 -2.54
N PRO A 149 -15.65 -14.90 -3.73
CA PRO A 149 -15.48 -15.62 -5.00
C PRO A 149 -14.22 -16.49 -5.06
N THR A 150 -13.11 -15.97 -4.54
CA THR A 150 -11.87 -16.71 -4.31
C THR A 150 -11.17 -16.21 -3.05
N ALA A 151 -10.43 -17.09 -2.37
CA ALA A 151 -9.64 -16.72 -1.20
C ALA A 151 -8.45 -15.81 -1.56
N SER A 152 -7.93 -15.89 -2.80
CA SER A 152 -6.73 -15.16 -3.21
C SER A 152 -7.09 -13.85 -3.90
N PHE A 153 -6.84 -12.73 -3.25
CA PHE A 153 -6.89 -11.41 -3.86
C PHE A 153 -5.48 -10.95 -4.23
N ALA A 154 -5.11 -10.93 -5.51
CA ALA A 154 -3.80 -10.47 -5.97
C ALA A 154 -3.95 -9.27 -6.92
N MET A 155 -3.13 -8.23 -6.74
CA MET A 155 -3.14 -7.06 -7.62
C MET A 155 -1.73 -6.62 -8.00
N ALA A 156 -1.64 -5.93 -9.13
CA ALA A 156 -0.44 -5.22 -9.54
C ALA A 156 -0.26 -3.93 -8.71
N THR A 157 1.00 -3.64 -8.38
CA THR A 157 1.42 -2.41 -7.70
C THR A 157 2.90 -2.16 -7.98
N THR A 158 3.48 -1.09 -7.44
CA THR A 158 4.92 -0.81 -7.58
C THR A 158 5.47 -0.40 -6.22
N ILE A 159 6.29 -1.28 -5.65
CA ILE A 159 6.87 -1.11 -4.32
C ILE A 159 8.39 -1.22 -4.44
N PRO A 160 9.10 -0.10 -4.63
CA PRO A 160 10.54 -0.07 -4.53
C PRO A 160 10.96 -0.35 -3.10
N VAL A 161 11.81 -1.35 -2.89
CA VAL A 161 12.47 -1.65 -1.62
C VAL A 161 13.93 -1.26 -1.76
N ASN A 162 14.37 -0.31 -0.94
CA ASN A 162 15.76 0.13 -0.89
C ASN A 162 16.44 -0.40 0.37
N GLY A 163 17.72 -0.74 0.24
CA GLY A 163 18.55 -1.18 1.35
C GLY A 163 18.55 -0.18 2.50
N LYS A 164 18.34 -0.68 3.72
CA LYS A 164 18.29 0.09 4.98
C LYS A 164 17.19 1.17 5.03
N GLN A 165 16.19 1.08 4.17
CA GLN A 165 15.05 2.01 4.12
C GLN A 165 13.74 1.26 4.38
N PHE A 166 12.69 2.02 4.73
CA PHE A 166 11.34 1.47 4.83
C PHE A 166 10.56 1.71 3.53
N SER A 167 9.82 0.67 3.15
CA SER A 167 8.75 0.75 2.16
C SER A 167 7.44 0.41 2.85
N ALA A 168 6.46 1.28 2.68
CA ALA A 168 5.18 1.19 3.37
C ALA A 168 4.06 0.97 2.35
N LEU A 169 3.18 0.02 2.62
CA LEU A 169 1.95 -0.19 1.88
C LEU A 169 0.77 0.11 2.80
N LYS A 170 -0.07 1.04 2.37
CA LYS A 170 -1.38 1.27 2.95
C LYS A 170 -2.40 0.58 2.06
N ILE A 171 -3.12 -0.39 2.59
CA ILE A 171 -4.22 -1.08 1.91
C ILE A 171 -5.51 -0.61 2.55
N ASP A 172 -6.35 0.06 1.77
CA ASP A 172 -7.66 0.52 2.19
C ASP A 172 -8.74 -0.34 1.54
N ILE A 173 -9.51 -1.06 2.37
CA ILE A 173 -10.58 -1.94 1.92
C ILE A 173 -11.87 -1.14 1.84
N LEU A 174 -12.41 -0.97 0.63
CA LEU A 174 -13.65 -0.22 0.40
C LEU A 174 -14.85 -1.11 0.71
N GLN A 175 -15.30 -1.10 1.96
CA GLN A 175 -16.39 -1.92 2.47
C GLN A 175 -17.71 -1.78 1.68
N ASP A 176 -18.10 -0.56 1.33
CA ASP A 176 -19.31 -0.25 0.52
C ASP A 176 -19.28 -0.88 -0.87
N ALA A 177 -18.13 -0.82 -1.54
CA ALA A 177 -17.93 -1.38 -2.87
C ALA A 177 -17.66 -2.89 -2.84
N SER A 178 -17.26 -3.44 -1.69
CA SER A 178 -16.91 -4.85 -1.54
C SER A 178 -18.09 -5.74 -1.17
N LEU A 179 -19.09 -5.20 -0.48
CA LEU A 179 -20.18 -5.98 0.12
C LEU A 179 -21.46 -5.84 -0.70
N HIS A 180 -21.98 -6.98 -1.17
CA HIS A 180 -23.23 -7.07 -1.92
C HIS A 180 -24.21 -8.05 -1.27
N THR A 181 -25.50 -7.77 -1.44
CA THR A 181 -26.58 -8.68 -1.04
C THR A 181 -26.94 -9.62 -2.18
N ILE A 182 -27.08 -10.90 -1.87
CA ILE A 182 -27.60 -11.91 -2.80
C ILE A 182 -29.13 -11.96 -2.64
N THR A 183 -29.87 -12.21 -3.72
CA THR A 183 -31.34 -12.28 -3.71
C THR A 183 -31.95 -13.27 -2.70
N ASN A 184 -31.20 -14.30 -2.31
CA ASN A 184 -31.61 -15.25 -1.26
C ASN A 184 -31.37 -14.74 0.18
N GLY A 185 -30.97 -13.48 0.35
CA GLY A 185 -30.64 -12.87 1.64
C GLY A 185 -29.26 -13.24 2.18
N GLY A 186 -28.42 -13.90 1.37
CA GLY A 186 -26.99 -14.09 1.64
C GLY A 186 -26.17 -12.84 1.32
N TYR A 187 -24.87 -12.91 1.58
CA TYR A 187 -23.92 -11.84 1.27
C TYR A 187 -22.82 -12.37 0.36
N LEU A 188 -22.42 -11.53 -0.59
CA LEU A 188 -21.20 -11.67 -1.38
C LEU A 188 -20.22 -10.61 -0.91
N PHE A 189 -18.99 -11.00 -0.61
CA PHE A 189 -17.89 -10.09 -0.40
C PHE A 189 -16.89 -10.26 -1.54
N ALA A 190 -16.94 -9.35 -2.51
CA ALA A 190 -16.03 -9.27 -3.63
C ALA A 190 -15.08 -8.08 -3.38
N PRO A 191 -13.88 -8.30 -2.81
CA PRO A 191 -13.08 -7.21 -2.28
C PRO A 191 -12.79 -6.13 -3.33
N VAL A 192 -12.94 -4.87 -2.92
CA VAL A 192 -12.49 -3.69 -3.65
C VAL A 192 -11.57 -2.93 -2.73
N VAL A 193 -10.37 -2.64 -3.19
CA VAL A 193 -9.30 -2.10 -2.36
C VAL A 193 -8.52 -1.03 -3.11
N THR A 194 -7.99 -0.07 -2.38
CA THR A 194 -6.97 0.87 -2.88
C THR A 194 -5.65 0.63 -2.17
N ILE A 195 -4.55 0.77 -2.90
CA ILE A 195 -3.20 0.63 -2.36
C ILE A 195 -2.43 1.90 -2.65
N GLU A 196 -1.87 2.47 -1.59
CA GLU A 196 -0.83 3.47 -1.68
C GLU A 196 0.49 2.84 -1.21
N ALA A 197 1.47 2.77 -2.11
CA ALA A 197 2.82 2.33 -1.78
C ALA A 197 3.75 3.54 -1.71
N ARG A 198 4.57 3.57 -0.65
CA ARG A 198 5.64 4.56 -0.48
C ARG A 198 6.97 3.87 -0.31
N SER A 199 8.00 4.48 -0.87
CA SER A 199 9.41 4.11 -0.69
C SER A 199 10.14 5.18 0.10
N ASN A 200 11.20 4.79 0.81
CA ASN A 200 12.00 5.70 1.66
C ASN A 200 11.14 6.44 2.70
N ALA A 201 10.10 5.77 3.20
CA ALA A 201 9.23 6.29 4.23
C ALA A 201 9.87 6.08 5.61
N THR A 202 9.26 6.66 6.64
CA THR A 202 9.47 6.24 8.03
C THR A 202 8.14 5.75 8.58
N ALA A 203 8.17 4.69 9.39
CA ALA A 203 6.98 4.16 10.03
C ALA A 203 7.20 4.05 11.53
N TYR A 204 6.19 4.47 12.30
CA TYR A 204 6.19 4.45 13.75
C TYR A 204 5.01 3.63 14.25
N ASP A 205 5.25 2.84 15.29
CA ASP A 205 4.17 2.17 16.01
C ASP A 205 3.36 3.22 16.77
N SER A 206 2.05 3.14 16.65
CA SER A 206 1.10 3.93 17.43
C SER A 206 0.36 3.03 18.42
N GLU A 207 -0.45 3.64 19.28
CA GLU A 207 -1.33 2.90 20.19
C GLU A 207 -2.26 1.93 19.44
N ASN A 208 -2.72 0.90 20.14
CA ASN A 208 -3.72 -0.06 19.66
C ASN A 208 -3.32 -0.80 18.37
N ASN A 209 -2.04 -1.14 18.23
CA ASN A 209 -1.49 -1.84 17.06
C ASN A 209 -1.63 -1.04 15.74
N GLY A 210 -1.78 0.29 15.84
CA GLY A 210 -1.70 1.17 14.68
C GLY A 210 -0.27 1.47 14.26
N ILE A 211 -0.13 2.01 13.05
CA ILE A 211 1.12 2.59 12.54
C ILE A 211 0.86 3.95 11.93
N THR A 212 1.86 4.83 12.03
CA THR A 212 1.89 6.11 11.29
C THR A 212 3.02 6.04 10.28
N VAL A 213 2.73 6.39 9.03
CA VAL A 213 3.70 6.43 7.93
C VAL A 213 3.93 7.89 7.54
N GLU A 214 5.17 8.33 7.64
CA GLU A 214 5.58 9.72 7.35
C GLU A 214 6.64 9.77 6.25
N GLY A 215 6.63 10.88 5.49
CA GLY A 215 7.57 11.10 4.39
C GLY A 215 7.46 10.07 3.27
N GLY A 216 8.61 9.82 2.62
CA GLY A 216 8.75 8.93 1.49
C GLY A 216 8.23 9.48 0.15
N VAL A 217 8.46 8.70 -0.90
CA VAL A 217 7.95 8.96 -2.26
C VAL A 217 6.86 7.96 -2.56
N ILE A 218 5.67 8.45 -2.95
CA ILE A 218 4.58 7.61 -3.43
C ILE A 218 5.03 6.97 -4.75
N SER A 219 5.17 5.65 -4.74
CA SER A 219 5.58 4.86 -5.90
C SER A 219 4.40 4.23 -6.64
N SER A 220 3.26 4.08 -5.97
CA SER A 220 2.05 3.51 -6.55
C SER A 220 0.81 4.02 -5.81
N ASN A 221 -0.26 4.26 -6.56
CA ASN A 221 -1.60 4.48 -6.05
C ASN A 221 -2.59 3.78 -6.98
N THR A 222 -3.01 2.56 -6.63
CA THR A 222 -3.83 1.71 -7.48
C THR A 222 -5.13 1.33 -6.82
N LYS A 223 -6.16 1.07 -7.62
CA LYS A 223 -7.43 0.49 -7.18
C LYS A 223 -7.66 -0.83 -7.91
N ALA A 224 -8.13 -1.84 -7.20
CA ALA A 224 -8.51 -3.11 -7.81
C ALA A 224 -9.76 -3.68 -7.14
N GLY A 225 -10.53 -4.44 -7.90
CA GLY A 225 -11.72 -5.13 -7.40
C GLY A 225 -11.80 -6.55 -7.92
N MET A 226 -12.45 -7.42 -7.14
CA MET A 226 -12.74 -8.81 -7.51
C MET A 226 -14.11 -8.89 -8.20
N ASP A 227 -14.22 -9.69 -9.25
CA ASP A 227 -15.48 -10.03 -9.92
C ASP A 227 -16.10 -11.31 -9.33
N ILE A 228 -17.33 -11.64 -9.72
CA ILE A 228 -18.08 -12.81 -9.23
C ILE A 228 -17.42 -14.15 -9.57
N ASP A 229 -16.51 -14.19 -10.55
CA ASP A 229 -15.72 -15.35 -10.94
C ASP A 229 -14.39 -15.46 -10.15
N GLY A 230 -14.09 -14.49 -9.30
CA GLY A 230 -12.84 -14.42 -8.52
C GLY A 230 -11.67 -13.77 -9.24
N SER A 231 -11.82 -13.34 -10.49
CA SER A 231 -10.79 -12.55 -11.16
C SER A 231 -10.65 -11.17 -10.52
N VAL A 232 -9.40 -10.74 -10.30
CA VAL A 232 -9.09 -9.39 -9.82
C VAL A 232 -8.72 -8.52 -11.00
N LYS A 233 -9.37 -7.36 -11.09
CA LYS A 233 -9.24 -6.41 -12.20
C LYS A 233 -8.89 -5.03 -11.68
N GLU A 234 -8.04 -4.32 -12.41
CA GLU A 234 -7.69 -2.94 -12.10
C GLU A 234 -8.91 -2.02 -12.29
N ASN A 235 -9.09 -1.06 -11.39
CA ASN A 235 -10.16 -0.06 -11.41
C ASN A 235 -11.59 -0.64 -11.52
N PHE A 236 -11.76 -1.90 -11.12
CA PHE A 236 -13.03 -2.60 -11.19
C PHE A 236 -13.77 -2.57 -9.86
N GLN A 237 -15.10 -2.62 -9.95
CA GLN A 237 -16.01 -2.97 -8.87
C GLN A 237 -17.31 -3.48 -9.50
N ILE A 238 -18.02 -4.37 -8.82
CA ILE A 238 -19.37 -4.77 -9.23
C ILE A 238 -20.30 -3.55 -9.06
N ASP A 239 -21.20 -3.30 -10.02
CA ASP A 239 -22.19 -2.23 -9.92
C ASP A 239 -23.02 -2.41 -8.63
N SER A 240 -23.14 -1.37 -7.81
CA SER A 240 -23.90 -1.41 -6.56
C SER A 240 -25.39 -1.76 -6.76
N ARG A 241 -25.91 -1.59 -7.98
CA ARG A 241 -27.29 -1.92 -8.38
C ARG A 241 -27.40 -3.29 -9.05
N ALA A 242 -26.30 -4.02 -9.22
CA ALA A 242 -26.32 -5.36 -9.78
C ALA A 242 -27.20 -6.27 -8.93
N VAL A 243 -28.08 -7.02 -9.58
CA VAL A 243 -28.89 -8.05 -8.91
C VAL A 243 -28.10 -9.35 -8.94
N ILE A 244 -27.65 -9.80 -7.78
CA ILE A 244 -26.80 -10.99 -7.65
C ILE A 244 -27.64 -12.18 -7.22
N LYS A 245 -27.60 -13.25 -8.03
CA LYS A 245 -28.27 -14.52 -7.75
C LYS A 245 -27.27 -15.63 -7.46
N LEU A 246 -27.70 -16.58 -6.64
CA LEU A 246 -27.01 -17.83 -6.42
C LEU A 246 -27.87 -18.96 -6.99
N GLU A 247 -27.44 -19.53 -8.12
CA GLU A 247 -28.16 -20.59 -8.83
C GLU A 247 -27.28 -21.83 -8.92
N GLY A 248 -27.72 -22.94 -8.30
CA GLY A 248 -26.96 -24.19 -8.31
C GLY A 248 -25.54 -24.07 -7.74
N GLY A 249 -25.32 -23.14 -6.79
CA GLY A 249 -24.00 -22.86 -6.21
C GLY A 249 -23.12 -21.90 -7.01
N THR A 250 -23.59 -21.40 -8.14
CA THR A 250 -22.86 -20.44 -8.99
C THR A 250 -23.46 -19.04 -8.86
N LEU A 251 -22.59 -18.02 -8.73
CA LEU A 251 -22.99 -16.62 -8.72
C LEU A 251 -23.33 -16.14 -10.14
N LYS A 252 -24.38 -15.35 -10.27
CA LYS A 252 -24.77 -14.69 -11.53
C LYS A 252 -25.18 -13.25 -11.27
N ILE A 253 -24.82 -12.35 -12.18
CA ILE A 253 -25.32 -10.98 -12.24
C ILE A 253 -26.47 -10.96 -13.26
N GLU A 254 -27.66 -10.59 -12.82
CA GLU A 254 -28.72 -10.20 -13.76
C GLU A 254 -28.47 -8.79 -14.26
N ALA A 255 -28.74 -8.56 -15.54
CA ALA A 255 -28.53 -7.27 -16.19
C ALA A 255 -29.09 -6.13 -15.33
N THR A 256 -28.28 -5.10 -15.12
CA THR A 256 -28.68 -3.91 -14.40
C THR A 256 -29.92 -3.34 -15.09
N PRO A 257 -31.03 -3.06 -14.36
CA PRO A 257 -32.17 -2.43 -15.00
C PRO A 257 -31.71 -1.12 -15.66
N THR A 258 -31.95 -1.01 -16.97
CA THR A 258 -31.73 0.22 -17.72
C THR A 258 -32.50 1.33 -16.99
N PRO A 259 -31.88 2.48 -16.66
CA PRO A 259 -32.63 3.62 -16.18
C PRO A 259 -33.72 3.91 -17.20
N GLY A 260 -34.98 3.83 -16.79
CA GLY A 260 -36.11 4.12 -17.67
C GLY A 260 -36.03 5.55 -18.17
N ASN A 261 -36.24 5.72 -19.48
CA ASN A 261 -36.60 7.01 -20.08
C ASN A 261 -37.92 7.54 -19.52
#